data_AF-A0A5E4VV78-F1
#
_entry.id   AF-A0A5E4VV78-F1
#
_cell.length_a   1.000
_cell.length_b   1.000
_cell.length_c   1.000
_cell.angle_alpha   90.00
_cell.angle_beta   90.00
_cell.angle_gamma   90.00
#
_symmetry.space_group_name_H-M   'P 1'
#
loop_
_entity.id
_entity.type
_entity.pdbx_description
1 polymer ?
#
loop_
_entity_poly.entity_id
_entity_poly.type
_entity_poly.pdbx_seq_one_letter_code
_entity_poly.pdbx_strand_id
1 'polypeptide(L)' 'MVKPARPMHRAAQELGAAAQAMRNALALFETIAYAEGSGVVERVDTMTLARIGVELIGQYAERAQSEAQWFEEARNV' A
#
# COMPACT_ATOMS: atom_id res chain seq x y z
N MET A 1 -1.13 -15.68 32.73
CA MET A 1 -0.68 -15.44 31.34
C MET A 1 -1.77 -14.70 30.60
N VAL A 2 -1.62 -13.38 30.45
CA VAL A 2 -2.55 -12.54 29.68
C VAL A 2 -2.08 -12.56 28.23
N LYS A 3 -2.91 -13.07 27.31
CA LYS A 3 -2.63 -13.19 25.87
C LYS A 3 -2.18 -11.84 25.27
N PRO A 4 -1.28 -11.84 24.27
CA PRO A 4 -0.80 -10.61 23.68
C PRO A 4 -1.89 -10.06 22.74
N ALA A 5 -2.75 -9.17 23.24
CA ALA A 5 -3.72 -8.44 22.40
C ALA A 5 -3.03 -7.34 21.54
N ARG A 6 -1.80 -6.96 21.90
CA ARG A 6 -1.04 -5.87 21.26
C ARG A 6 -0.52 -6.18 19.85
N PRO A 7 -0.03 -7.40 19.53
CA PRO A 7 0.54 -7.65 18.21
C PRO A 7 -0.51 -7.77 17.11
N MET A 8 -1.66 -8.40 17.40
CA MET A 8 -2.78 -8.45 16.45
C MET A 8 -3.33 -7.06 16.15
N HIS A 9 -3.33 -6.16 17.15
CA HIS A 9 -3.73 -4.77 16.96
C HIS A 9 -2.74 -4.00 16.07
N ARG A 10 -1.44 -4.10 16.36
CA ARG A 10 -0.39 -3.47 15.55
C ARG A 10 -0.44 -3.94 14.10
N ALA A 11 -0.51 -5.25 13.88
CA ALA A 11 -0.57 -5.80 12.54
C ALA A 11 -1.83 -5.37 11.79
N ALA A 12 -3.00 -5.33 12.45
CA ALA A 12 -4.21 -4.81 11.85
C ALA A 12 -4.06 -3.34 11.43
N GLN A 13 -3.36 -2.52 12.22
CA GLN A 13 -3.06 -1.13 11.88
C GLN A 13 -2.12 -1.03 10.67
N GLU A 14 -1.03 -1.79 10.66
CA GLU A 14 -0.03 -1.77 9.59
C GLU A 14 -0.57 -2.29 8.26
N LEU A 15 -1.26 -3.43 8.27
CA LEU A 15 -1.92 -3.98 7.08
C LEU A 15 -3.07 -3.08 6.62
N GLY A 16 -3.80 -2.45 7.55
CA GLY A 16 -4.82 -1.47 7.23
C GLY A 16 -4.24 -0.24 6.52
N ALA A 17 -3.11 0.26 6.99
CA ALA A 17 -2.39 1.37 6.37
C ALA A 17 -1.86 0.99 4.97
N ALA A 18 -1.30 -0.21 4.82
CA ALA A 18 -0.87 -0.75 3.53
C ALA A 18 -2.03 -0.86 2.54
N ALA A 19 -3.17 -1.41 2.98
CA ALA A 19 -4.37 -1.51 2.13
C ALA A 19 -4.87 -0.12 1.69
N GLN A 20 -4.82 0.89 2.57
CA GLN A 20 -5.18 2.26 2.19
C GLN A 20 -4.20 2.85 1.18
N ALA A 21 -2.90 2.66 1.36
CA ALA A 21 -1.89 3.13 0.41
C ALA A 21 -2.06 2.48 -0.96
N MET A 22 -2.37 1.19 -1.03
CA MET A 22 -2.64 0.48 -2.28
C MET A 22 -3.87 1.03 -3.00
N ARG A 23 -4.94 1.40 -2.26
CA ARG A 23 -6.10 2.09 -2.84
C ARG A 23 -5.76 3.47 -3.39
N ASN A 24 -4.91 4.22 -2.69
CA ASN A 24 -4.47 5.53 -3.17
C ASN A 24 -3.62 5.39 -4.44
N ALA A 25 -2.70 4.42 -4.48
CA ALA A 25 -1.90 4.14 -5.67
C ALA A 25 -2.79 3.72 -6.85
N LEU A 26 -3.80 2.87 -6.63
CA LEU A 26 -4.78 2.50 -7.65
C LEU A 26 -5.47 3.73 -8.25
N ALA A 27 -5.96 4.65 -7.42
CA ALA A 27 -6.60 5.88 -7.90
C ALA A 27 -5.67 6.74 -8.78
N LEU A 28 -4.37 6.79 -8.47
CA LEU A 28 -3.39 7.49 -9.32
C LEU A 28 -3.28 6.84 -10.69
N PHE A 29 -3.19 5.50 -10.75
CA PHE A 29 -3.11 4.77 -12.03
C PHE A 29 -4.42 4.81 -12.82
N GLU A 30 -5.58 4.77 -12.16
CA GLU A 30 -6.88 4.98 -12.80
C GLU A 30 -7.00 6.38 -13.40
N THR A 31 -6.45 7.40 -12.73
CA THR A 31 -6.40 8.77 -13.26
C THR A 31 -5.55 8.85 -14.53
N ILE A 32 -4.41 8.16 -14.56
CA ILE A 32 -3.56 8.06 -15.76
C ILE A 32 -4.32 7.39 -16.91
N ALA A 33 -4.93 6.22 -16.65
CA ALA A 33 -5.69 5.48 -17.66
C ALA A 33 -6.89 6.29 -18.20
N TYR A 34 -7.59 7.02 -17.32
CA TYR A 34 -8.65 7.94 -17.72
C TYR A 34 -8.14 9.06 -18.62
N ALA A 35 -6.99 9.66 -18.29
CA ALA A 35 -6.41 10.75 -19.07
C ALA A 35 -6.00 10.29 -20.48
N GLU A 36 -5.45 9.08 -20.60
CA GLU A 36 -5.14 8.45 -21.88
C GLU A 36 -6.41 8.16 -22.69
N GLY A 37 -7.41 7.49 -22.08
CA GLY A 37 -8.65 7.13 -22.76
C GLY A 37 -9.52 8.32 -23.17
N SER A 38 -9.38 9.46 -22.47
CA SER A 38 -10.13 10.69 -22.74
C SER A 38 -9.36 11.69 -23.63
N GLY A 39 -8.12 11.37 -24.03
CA GLY A 39 -7.30 12.27 -24.87
C GLY A 39 -6.86 13.56 -24.18
N VAL A 40 -6.82 13.58 -22.84
CA VAL A 40 -6.41 14.74 -22.03
C VAL A 40 -5.07 14.53 -21.33
N VAL A 41 -4.28 13.57 -21.79
CA VAL A 41 -2.99 13.19 -21.20
C VAL A 41 -2.04 14.39 -21.05
N GLU A 42 -2.03 15.33 -21.99
CA GLU A 42 -1.19 16.54 -21.93
C GLU A 42 -1.57 17.50 -20.80
N ARG A 43 -2.75 17.34 -20.20
CA ARG A 43 -3.25 18.16 -19.09
C ARG A 43 -2.98 17.54 -17.72
N VAL A 44 -2.42 16.33 -17.69
CA VAL A 44 -2.18 15.56 -16.48
C VAL A 44 -0.71 15.19 -16.43
N ASP A 45 -0.04 15.46 -15.31
CA ASP A 45 1.34 15.02 -15.10
C ASP A 45 1.38 13.52 -14.75
N THR A 46 1.17 12.69 -15.77
CA THR A 46 1.08 11.23 -15.62
C THR A 46 2.37 10.61 -15.10
N MET A 47 3.53 11.20 -15.43
CA MET A 47 4.83 10.71 -14.96
C MET A 47 4.97 10.90 -13.45
N THR A 48 4.63 12.08 -12.94
CA THR A 48 4.67 12.33 -11.49
C THR A 48 3.65 11.46 -10.75
N LEU A 49 2.43 11.30 -11.28
CA LEU A 49 1.43 10.40 -10.68
C LEU A 49 1.91 8.95 -10.64
N ALA A 50 2.52 8.45 -11.72
CA ALA A 50 3.06 7.10 -11.78
C ALA A 50 4.18 6.92 -10.76
N ARG A 51 5.09 7.89 -10.64
CA ARG A 51 6.19 7.85 -9.66
C ARG A 51 5.65 7.77 -8.23
N ILE A 52 4.68 8.62 -7.87
CA ILE A 52 4.05 8.60 -6.54
C ILE A 52 3.35 7.25 -6.29
N GLY A 53 2.64 6.72 -7.29
CA GLY A 53 2.00 5.41 -7.19
C GLY A 53 2.99 4.29 -6.91
N VAL A 54 4.11 4.24 -7.64
CA VAL A 54 5.18 3.25 -7.44
C VAL A 54 5.83 3.40 -6.06
N GLU A 55 6.13 4.63 -5.63
CA GLU A 55 6.73 4.90 -4.31
C GLU A 55 5.80 4.42 -3.17
N LEU A 56 4.49 4.70 -3.27
CA LEU A 56 3.50 4.22 -2.30
C LEU A 56 3.43 2.70 -2.24
N ILE A 57 3.39 2.03 -3.41
CA ILE A 57 3.36 0.57 -3.48
C ILE A 57 4.62 -0.02 -2.86
N GLY A 58 5.81 0.49 -3.22
CA GLY A 58 7.09 0.00 -2.70
C GLY A 58 7.17 0.09 -1.18
N GLN A 59 6.95 1.29 -0.62
CA GLN A 59 7.04 1.52 0.82
C GLN A 59 6.08 0.64 1.63
N TYR A 60 4.85 0.44 1.15
CA TYR A 60 3.86 -0.33 1.88
C TYR A 60 3.92 -1.84 1.61
N ALA A 61 4.47 -2.27 0.48
CA ALA A 61 4.79 -3.69 0.24
C ALA A 61 5.87 -4.17 1.21
N GLU A 62 6.94 -3.38 1.41
CA GLU A 62 8.01 -3.69 2.36
C GLU A 62 7.49 -3.79 3.80
N ARG A 63 6.62 -2.85 4.22
CA ARG A 63 5.98 -2.88 5.53
C ARG A 63 5.05 -4.08 5.71
N ALA A 64 4.21 -4.36 4.72
CA ALA A 64 3.30 -5.51 4.76
C ALA A 64 4.07 -6.84 4.82
N GLN A 65 5.16 -6.97 4.07
CA GLN A 65 6.03 -8.14 4.10
C GLN A 65 6.72 -8.30 5.46
N SER A 66 7.20 -7.21 6.05
CA SER A 66 7.83 -7.23 7.37
C SER A 66 6.87 -7.71 8.47
N GLU A 67 5.61 -7.27 8.43
CA GLU A 67 4.59 -7.70 9.39
C GLU A 67 4.13 -9.14 9.13
N ALA A 68 4.09 -9.59 7.87
CA ALA A 68 3.82 -10.99 7.53
C ALA A 68 4.92 -11.92 8.07
N GLN A 69 6.20 -11.55 7.89
CA GLN A 69 7.34 -12.28 8.43
C GLN A 69 7.30 -12.34 9.97
N TRP A 70 6.98 -11.22 10.64
CA TRP A 70 6.82 -11.18 12.09
C TRP A 70 5.76 -12.17 12.58
N PHE A 71 4.63 -12.31 11.87
CA PHE A 71 3.60 -13.30 12.21
C PHE A 71 4.07 -14.74 12.04
N GLU A 72 4.80 -15.04 10.96
CA GLU A 72 5.37 -16.37 10.72
C GLU A 72 6.34 -16.76 11.83
N GLU A 73 7.21 -15.83 12.24
CA GLU A 73 8.13 -16.01 13.35
C GLU A 73 7.38 -16.20 14.68
N ALA A 74 6.40 -15.35 14.99
CA ALA A 74 5.61 -15.42 16.23
C ALA A 74 4.76 -16.70 16.35
N ARG A 75 4.43 -17.37 15.23
CA ARG A 75 3.73 -18.66 15.22
C ARG A 75 4.64 -19.83 15.60
N ASN A 76 5.96 -19.68 15.41
CA ASN A 76 6.95 -20.75 15.61
C ASN A 76 7.62 -20.71 17.01
N VAL A 77 7.15 -19.85 17.92
CA VAL A 77 7.66 -19.69 19.30
C VAL A 77 6.64 -20.15 20.32
#